data_AF-A0A1G2XWI7-F1
#
_entry.id   AF-A0A1G2XWI7-F1
#
_cell.length_a   1.000
_cell.length_b   1.000
_cell.length_c   1.000
_cell.angle_alpha   90.00
_cell.angle_beta   90.00
_cell.angle_gamma   90.00
#
_symmetry.space_group_name_H-M   'P 1'
#
loop_
_entity.id
_entity.type
_entity.pdbx_description
1 polymer ?
#
loop_
_entity_poly.entity_id
_entity_poly.type
_entity_poly.pdbx_seq_one_letter_code
_entity_poly.pdbx_strand_id
1 'polypeptide(L)'
;MGIDPGPFSLRELWWMSEAIEFRDKTEWNRISALMALLCNINRDPKRTKSFSPADFNPYMQKQAARQNVIEVKDSQSKALFKEAFEGRK
;
A
#
# COMPACT_ATOMS: atom_id res chain seq x y z
N MET A 1 -23.67 3.29 -15.30
CA MET A 1 -24.97 2.90 -14.71
C MET A 1 -25.40 4.05 -13.79
N GLY A 2 -26.60 4.60 -13.97
CA GLY A 2 -27.15 5.59 -13.03
C GLY A 2 -27.73 4.84 -11.83
N ILE A 3 -27.23 5.14 -10.64
CA ILE A 3 -27.78 4.62 -9.38
C ILE A 3 -28.81 5.64 -8.92
N ASP A 4 -30.07 5.23 -8.75
CA ASP A 4 -31.11 6.08 -8.20
C ASP A 4 -30.81 6.34 -6.71
N PRO A 5 -30.54 7.59 -6.30
CA PRO A 5 -30.23 7.94 -4.92
C PRO A 5 -31.44 7.86 -3.98
N GLY A 6 -32.65 7.63 -4.49
CA GLY A 6 -33.88 7.62 -3.70
C GLY A 6 -34.14 9.00 -3.06
N PRO A 7 -34.57 9.07 -1.78
CA PRO A 7 -34.92 10.34 -1.14
C PRO A 7 -33.72 11.21 -0.73
N PHE A 8 -32.48 10.74 -0.93
CA PHE A 8 -31.29 11.43 -0.43
C PHE A 8 -30.77 12.48 -1.41
N SER A 9 -30.36 13.63 -0.86
CA SER A 9 -29.65 14.66 -1.61
C SER A 9 -28.21 14.24 -1.90
N LEU A 10 -27.60 14.82 -2.96
CA LEU A 10 -26.19 14.57 -3.30
C LEU A 10 -25.22 14.83 -2.13
N ARG A 11 -25.53 15.83 -1.29
CA ARG A 11 -24.73 16.15 -0.11
C ARG A 11 -24.80 15.05 0.95
N GLU A 12 -25.99 14.51 1.20
CA GLU A 12 -26.18 13.41 2.17
C GLU A 12 -25.48 12.14 1.70
N LEU A 13 -25.60 11.81 0.41
CA LEU A 13 -24.87 10.67 -0.16
C LEU A 13 -23.35 10.82 -0.04
N TRP A 14 -22.84 12.02 -0.26
CA TRP A 14 -21.42 12.29 -0.11
C TRP A 14 -20.97 12.05 1.34
N TRP A 15 -21.70 12.59 2.32
CA TRP A 15 -21.41 12.32 3.74
C TRP A 15 -21.51 10.84 4.11
N MET A 16 -22.50 10.12 3.58
CA MET A 16 -22.64 8.68 3.81
C MET A 16 -21.45 7.91 3.22
N SER A 17 -21.01 8.25 2.01
CA SER A 17 -19.84 7.61 1.40
C SER A 17 -18.57 7.84 2.23
N GLU A 18 -18.33 9.07 2.68
CA GLU A 18 -17.16 9.41 3.49
C GLU A 18 -17.20 8.69 4.84
N ALA A 19 -18.38 8.63 5.48
CA ALA A 19 -18.57 7.92 6.74
C ALA A 19 -18.34 6.40 6.58
N ILE A 20 -18.80 5.79 5.49
CA ILE A 20 -18.58 4.37 5.22
C ILE A 20 -17.09 4.10 5.02
N GLU A 21 -16.40 4.90 4.20
CA GLU A 21 -14.96 4.74 3.99
C GLU A 21 -14.16 4.88 5.29
N PHE A 22 -14.52 5.86 6.12
CA PHE A 22 -13.85 6.09 7.39
C PHE A 22 -14.04 4.91 8.35
N ARG A 23 -15.26 4.39 8.43
CA ARG A 23 -15.57 3.21 9.27
C ARG A 23 -14.79 2.00 8.80
N ASP A 24 -14.80 1.72 7.51
CA ASP A 24 -14.07 0.58 6.95
C ASP A 24 -12.57 0.71 7.22
N LYS A 25 -11.97 1.88 6.95
CA LYS A 25 -10.55 2.14 7.27
C LYS A 25 -10.24 1.91 8.75
N THR A 26 -11.13 2.33 9.64
CA THR A 26 -10.95 2.18 11.10
C THR A 26 -11.04 0.73 11.54
N GLU A 27 -12.01 -0.03 11.02
CA GLU A 27 -12.14 -1.46 11.34
C GLU A 27 -10.95 -2.26 10.81
N TRP A 28 -10.50 -1.99 9.58
CA TRP A 28 -9.30 -2.61 9.02
C TRP A 28 -8.03 -2.25 9.79
N ASN A 29 -7.90 -1.03 10.31
CA ASN A 29 -6.79 -0.67 11.21
C ASN A 29 -6.78 -1.52 12.49
N ARG A 30 -7.93 -1.77 13.09
CA ARG A 30 -8.04 -2.60 14.31
C ARG A 30 -7.70 -4.07 14.03
N ILE A 31 -8.32 -4.63 12.99
CA ILE A 31 -8.16 -6.05 12.63
C ILE A 31 -6.71 -6.32 12.22
N SER A 32 -6.11 -5.45 11.41
CA SER A 32 -4.71 -5.60 10.99
C SER A 32 -3.72 -5.52 12.15
N ALA A 33 -3.96 -4.67 13.15
CA ALA A 33 -3.15 -4.61 14.36
C ALA A 33 -3.25 -5.92 15.18
N LEU A 34 -4.45 -6.46 15.33
CA LEU A 34 -4.66 -7.75 16.00
C LEU A 34 -4.00 -8.91 15.26
N MET A 35 -4.12 -8.97 13.94
CA MET A 35 -3.46 -9.99 13.11
C MET A 35 -1.95 -9.90 13.23
N ALA A 36 -1.38 -8.69 13.13
CA ALA A 36 0.07 -8.50 13.28
C ALA A 36 0.56 -8.93 14.67
N LEU A 37 -0.19 -8.64 15.73
CA LEU A 37 0.12 -9.08 17.09
C LEU A 37 0.10 -10.61 17.18
N LEU A 38 -0.97 -11.26 16.69
CA LEU A 38 -1.11 -12.72 16.72
C LEU A 38 0.01 -13.41 15.94
N CYS A 39 0.30 -12.93 14.73
CA CYS A 39 1.35 -13.47 13.87
C CYS A 39 2.73 -13.30 14.52
N ASN A 40 3.00 -12.16 15.16
CA ASN A 40 4.28 -11.94 15.83
C ASN A 40 4.45 -12.78 17.10
N ILE A 41 3.38 -13.03 17.86
CA ILE A 41 3.43 -13.94 19.03
C ILE A 41 3.78 -15.36 18.60
N ASN A 42 3.17 -15.84 17.52
CA ASN A 42 3.38 -17.20 17.02
C ASN A 42 4.63 -17.35 16.14
N ARG A 43 5.42 -16.28 15.96
CA ARG A 43 6.59 -16.27 15.09
C ARG A 43 7.82 -16.85 15.78
N ASP A 44 8.62 -17.62 15.05
CA ASP A 44 10.02 -17.86 15.42
C ASP A 44 10.86 -16.60 15.11
N PRO A 45 11.47 -15.94 16.11
CA PRO A 45 12.21 -14.71 15.90
C PRO A 45 13.43 -14.88 14.98
N LYS A 46 13.98 -16.10 14.84
CA LYS A 46 15.20 -16.38 14.05
C LYS A 46 14.91 -16.68 12.58
N ARG A 47 13.70 -17.13 12.24
CA ARG A 47 13.36 -17.63 10.90
C ARG A 47 12.62 -16.63 10.03
N THR A 48 11.82 -15.77 10.63
CA THR A 48 10.90 -14.89 9.88
C THR A 48 11.04 -13.45 10.35
N LYS A 49 10.80 -12.48 9.45
CA LYS A 49 10.77 -11.05 9.79
C LYS A 49 9.51 -10.71 10.62
N SER A 50 9.57 -9.60 11.35
CA SER A 50 8.41 -9.06 12.06
C SER A 50 7.33 -8.62 11.08
N PHE A 51 6.09 -9.02 11.37
CA PHE A 51 4.93 -8.59 10.63
C PHE A 51 4.48 -7.21 11.11
N SER A 52 4.15 -6.34 10.17
CA SER A 52 3.58 -5.02 10.43
C SER A 52 2.06 -5.05 10.19
N PRO A 53 1.25 -4.23 10.90
CA PRO A 53 -0.16 -4.07 10.55
C PRO A 53 -0.39 -3.68 9.08
N ALA A 54 0.57 -2.97 8.48
CA ALA A 54 0.52 -2.59 7.07
C ALA A 54 0.57 -3.78 6.10
N ASP A 55 1.05 -4.95 6.53
CA ASP A 55 1.10 -6.17 5.69
C ASP A 55 -0.30 -6.78 5.50
N PHE A 56 -1.23 -6.52 6.43
CA PHE A 56 -2.58 -7.07 6.43
C PHE A 56 -3.66 -6.05 6.02
N ASN A 57 -3.40 -4.76 6.17
CA ASN A 57 -4.38 -3.72 5.87
C ASN A 57 -4.35 -3.29 4.38
N PRO A 58 -5.44 -3.48 3.61
CA PRO A 58 -5.51 -3.07 2.20
C PRO A 58 -5.25 -1.58 1.98
N TYR A 59 -5.69 -0.73 2.92
CA TYR A 59 -5.55 0.73 2.84
C TYR A 59 -4.14 1.21 3.21
N MET A 60 -3.30 0.35 3.80
CA MET A 60 -1.94 0.68 4.20
C MET A 60 -0.87 -0.12 3.45
N GLN A 61 -1.27 -0.91 2.44
CA GLN A 61 -0.31 -1.57 1.56
C GLN A 61 0.64 -0.50 1.02
N LYS A 62 1.87 -0.49 1.56
CA LYS A 62 2.94 0.35 1.04
C LYS A 62 3.01 0.02 -0.43
N GLN A 63 2.80 1.01 -1.29
CA GLN A 63 2.99 0.88 -2.74
C GLN A 63 4.27 0.07 -2.93
N ALA A 64 4.10 -1.21 -3.29
CA ALA A 64 5.20 -2.15 -3.40
C ALA A 64 6.25 -1.46 -4.25
N ALA A 65 7.46 -1.35 -3.70
CA ALA A 65 8.62 -0.65 -4.23
C ALA A 65 8.43 -0.26 -5.69
N ARG A 66 8.17 1.03 -5.95
CA ARG A 66 8.09 1.69 -7.27
C ARG A 66 8.20 0.66 -8.41
N GLN A 67 7.07 0.21 -8.96
CA GLN A 67 7.02 -0.80 -10.04
C GLN A 67 7.91 -0.48 -11.26
N ASN A 68 8.45 0.74 -11.33
CA ASN A 68 9.37 1.24 -12.36
C ASN A 68 10.84 1.37 -11.89
N VAL A 69 11.30 0.57 -10.92
CA VAL A 69 12.73 0.53 -10.56
C VAL A 69 13.37 -0.69 -11.22
N ILE A 70 14.05 -0.45 -12.33
CA ILE A 70 14.93 -1.44 -12.95
C ILE A 70 16.23 -1.46 -12.15
N GLU A 71 16.43 -2.49 -11.30
CA GLU A 71 17.70 -2.68 -10.59
C GLU A 71 18.79 -3.11 -11.57
N VAL A 72 19.63 -2.16 -12.03
CA VAL A 72 20.77 -2.46 -12.88
C VAL A 72 21.95 -2.95 -12.03
N LYS A 73 22.10 -4.28 -11.90
CA LYS A 73 23.20 -4.91 -11.16
C LYS A 73 24.47 -5.08 -11.98
N ASP A 74 24.40 -4.98 -13.31
CA ASP A 74 25.55 -5.17 -14.18
C ASP A 74 26.45 -3.94 -14.27
N SER A 75 27.75 -4.17 -14.09
CA SER A 75 28.80 -3.15 -14.20
C SER A 75 28.86 -2.54 -15.60
N GLN A 76 28.59 -3.35 -16.64
CA GLN A 76 28.58 -2.87 -18.03
C GLN A 76 27.40 -1.94 -18.32
N SER A 77 26.23 -2.26 -17.79
CA SER A 77 25.04 -1.42 -17.94
C SER A 77 25.19 -0.08 -17.20
N LYS A 78 25.83 -0.05 -16.03
CA LYS A 78 26.16 1.21 -15.33
C LYS A 78 27.08 2.12 -16.15
N ALA A 79 28.07 1.54 -16.83
CA ALA A 79 28.98 2.29 -17.70
C ALA A 79 28.24 2.87 -18.92
N LEU A 80 27.38 2.07 -19.55
CA LEU A 80 26.55 2.50 -20.68
C LEU A 80 25.61 3.66 -20.29
N PHE A 81 24.93 3.58 -19.14
CA PHE A 81 24.07 4.66 -18.66
C PHE A 81 24.86 5.92 -18.30
N LYS A 82 26.06 5.78 -17.73
CA LYS A 82 26.92 6.92 -17.43
C LYS A 82 27.35 7.65 -18.71
N GLU A 83 27.75 6.90 -19.73
CA GLU A 83 28.12 7.44 -21.04
C GLU A 83 26.95 8.12 -21.75
N ALA A 84 25.74 7.55 -21.67
CA ALA A 84 24.54 8.11 -22.25
C ALA A 84 24.09 9.43 -21.58
N PHE A 85 24.32 9.59 -20.27
CA PHE A 85 23.91 10.76 -19.50
C PHE A 85 24.97 11.88 -19.42
N GLU A 86 26.25 11.57 -19.54
CA GLU A 86 27.31 12.59 -19.48
C GLU A 86 27.40 13.46 -20.75
N GLY A 87 26.70 13.08 -21.82
CA GLY A 87 26.53 13.90 -23.02
C GLY A 87 27.85 14.10 -23.78
N ARG A 88 27.90 13.71 -25.05
CA ARG A 88 29.04 14.09 -25.91
C ARG A 88 29.10 15.62 -25.99
N LYS A 89 30.06 16.22 -25.29
CA LYS A 89 30.60 17.53 -25.65
C LYS A 89 31.42 17.40 -26.93
#